data_AF-A0A0W0FT81-F1
#
_entry.id   AF-A0A0W0FT81-F1
#
_cell.length_a   1.000
_cell.length_b   1.000
_cell.length_c   1.000
_cell.angle_alpha   90.00
_cell.angle_beta   90.00
_cell.angle_gamma   90.00
#
_symmetry.space_group_name_H-M   'P 1'
#
loop_
_entity.id
_entity.type
_entity.pdbx_description
1 polymer ?
#
loop_
_entity_poly.entity_id
_entity_poly.type
_entity_poly.pdbx_seq_one_letter_code
_entity_poly.pdbx_strand_id
1 'polypeptide(L)'
;NTSPSWIWFFGREEAEAGDQIHQIEASLRVEWCKARARAQRSREELQLLNEEMRRAISFCDWRSKWWKEQIGRRESVSSWLAEGLMAYANEQADMESERSALWAATWHPLRQHVDAIVKMLDHPGGDLDSMLVKLKTLTVEVGLEDVEPCDFDKFD
;
A
#
# COMPACT_ATOMS: atom_id res chain seq x y z
N ASN A 1 -32.01 -6.28 -19.21
CA ASN A 1 -31.91 -4.89 -19.70
C ASN A 1 -30.65 -4.25 -19.16
N THR A 2 -29.55 -4.37 -19.88
CA THR A 2 -28.36 -3.54 -19.69
C THR A 2 -28.53 -2.32 -20.59
N SER A 3 -28.92 -1.19 -20.00
CA SER A 3 -28.96 0.07 -20.74
C SER A 3 -27.56 0.39 -21.28
N PRO A 4 -27.41 0.84 -22.53
CA PRO A 4 -26.11 1.18 -23.13
C PRO A 4 -25.43 2.31 -22.34
N SER A 5 -24.11 2.43 -22.43
CA SER A 5 -23.38 3.53 -21.76
C SER A 5 -23.69 4.89 -22.39
N TRP A 6 -23.57 5.99 -21.61
CA TRP A 6 -23.96 7.35 -22.01
C TRP A 6 -23.33 7.82 -23.35
N ILE A 7 -22.14 7.32 -23.68
CA ILE A 7 -21.40 7.61 -24.91
C ILE A 7 -22.16 7.17 -26.17
N TRP A 8 -23.06 6.19 -26.05
CA TRP A 8 -23.86 5.67 -27.15
C TRP A 8 -25.21 6.35 -27.34
N PHE A 9 -25.53 7.37 -26.53
CA PHE A 9 -26.77 8.14 -26.68
C PHE A 9 -26.64 9.31 -27.67
N PHE A 10 -25.45 9.59 -28.21
CA PHE A 10 -25.29 10.58 -29.28
C PHE A 10 -25.65 9.94 -30.64
N GLY A 11 -26.66 10.49 -31.33
CA GLY A 11 -26.97 10.14 -32.73
C GLY A 11 -28.27 9.38 -33.00
N ARG A 12 -29.19 9.25 -32.05
CA ARG A 12 -30.52 8.67 -32.31
C ARG A 12 -31.50 9.77 -32.72
N GLU A 13 -31.60 10.06 -34.02
CA GLU A 13 -32.33 11.22 -34.56
C GLU A 13 -33.87 11.23 -34.42
N GLU A 14 -34.52 10.26 -33.76
CA GLU A 14 -36.01 10.15 -33.81
C GLU A 14 -36.74 9.79 -32.51
N ALA A 15 -36.12 9.83 -31.32
CA ALA A 15 -36.90 9.79 -30.07
C ALA A 15 -37.06 11.22 -29.53
N GLU A 16 -38.26 11.56 -29.04
CA GLU A 16 -38.61 12.86 -28.46
C GLU A 16 -37.41 13.44 -27.69
N ALA A 17 -36.81 14.51 -28.22
CA ALA A 17 -35.49 14.99 -27.78
C ALA A 17 -35.41 15.22 -26.26
N GLY A 18 -36.54 15.50 -25.59
CA GLY A 18 -36.64 15.60 -24.14
C GLY A 18 -36.36 14.29 -23.39
N ASP A 19 -36.90 13.15 -23.85
CA ASP A 19 -36.72 11.85 -23.20
C ASP A 19 -35.26 11.36 -23.31
N GLN A 20 -34.59 11.64 -24.44
CA GLN A 20 -33.15 11.34 -24.60
C GLN A 20 -32.28 12.17 -23.66
N ILE A 21 -32.54 13.47 -23.51
CA ILE A 21 -31.77 14.34 -22.61
C ILE A 21 -31.91 13.86 -21.15
N HIS A 22 -33.13 13.50 -20.73
CA HIS A 22 -33.36 12.98 -19.38
C HIS A 22 -32.66 11.63 -19.15
N GLN A 23 -32.63 10.73 -20.14
CA GLN A 23 -31.92 9.47 -20.05
C GLN A 23 -30.39 9.67 -19.99
N ILE A 24 -29.84 10.59 -20.79
CA ILE A 24 -28.42 10.96 -20.74
C ILE A 24 -28.07 11.53 -19.37
N GLU A 25 -28.87 12.45 -18.85
CA GLU A 25 -28.65 13.05 -17.53
C GLU A 25 -28.68 11.98 -16.42
N ALA A 26 -29.66 11.06 -16.46
CA ALA A 26 -29.74 9.95 -15.53
C ALA A 26 -28.51 9.04 -15.61
N SER A 27 -28.05 8.69 -16.82
CA SER A 27 -26.84 7.90 -17.03
C SER A 27 -25.59 8.62 -16.52
N LEU A 28 -25.44 9.93 -16.77
CA LEU A 28 -24.32 10.73 -16.28
C LEU A 28 -24.31 10.82 -14.75
N ARG A 29 -25.46 11.01 -14.11
CA ARG A 29 -25.57 10.98 -12.63
C ARG A 29 -25.13 9.64 -12.06
N VAL A 30 -25.51 8.53 -12.70
CA VAL A 30 -25.09 7.18 -12.30
C VAL A 30 -23.58 7.01 -12.43
N GLU A 31 -23.00 7.40 -13.56
CA GLU A 31 -21.54 7.29 -13.76
C GLU A 31 -20.77 8.21 -12.82
N TRP A 32 -21.27 9.41 -12.52
CA TRP A 32 -20.69 10.30 -11.52
C TRP A 32 -20.74 9.67 -10.12
N CYS A 33 -21.89 9.10 -9.71
CA CYS A 33 -22.00 8.39 -8.44
C CYS A 33 -21.01 7.22 -8.35
N LYS A 34 -20.85 6.44 -9.43
CA LYS A 34 -19.86 5.36 -9.50
C LYS A 34 -18.43 5.87 -9.39
N ALA A 35 -18.08 6.92 -10.14
CA ALA A 35 -16.76 7.53 -10.10
C ALA A 35 -16.44 8.08 -8.71
N ARG A 36 -17.40 8.76 -8.08
CA ARG A 36 -17.28 9.28 -6.71
C ARG A 36 -17.10 8.16 -5.69
N ALA A 37 -17.87 7.07 -5.80
CA ALA A 37 -17.73 5.91 -4.93
C ALA A 37 -16.37 5.22 -5.09
N ARG A 38 -15.84 5.12 -6.32
CA ARG A 38 -14.48 4.61 -6.56
C ARG A 38 -13.43 5.53 -5.94
N ALA A 39 -13.53 6.84 -6.14
CA ALA A 39 -12.60 7.81 -5.54
C ALA A 39 -12.57 7.73 -4.01
N GLN A 40 -13.74 7.60 -3.37
CA GLN A 40 -13.84 7.43 -1.93
C GLN A 40 -13.21 6.11 -1.46
N ARG A 41 -13.45 5.00 -2.16
CA ARG A 41 -12.80 3.72 -1.83
C ARG A 41 -11.28 3.78 -2.00
N SER A 42 -10.80 4.32 -3.12
CA SER A 42 -9.37 4.45 -3.37
C SER A 42 -8.69 5.31 -2.30
N ARG A 43 -9.37 6.34 -1.78
CA ARG A 43 -8.88 7.11 -0.63
C ARG A 43 -8.67 6.23 0.61
N GLU A 44 -9.64 5.40 0.96
CA GLU A 44 -9.56 4.48 2.11
C GLU A 44 -8.42 3.48 1.92
N GLU A 45 -8.29 2.90 0.72
CA GLU A 45 -7.22 1.97 0.37
C GLU A 45 -5.83 2.61 0.50
N LEU A 46 -5.66 3.86 0.07
CA LEU A 46 -4.42 4.60 0.21
C LEU A 46 -4.06 4.84 1.69
N GLN A 47 -5.04 5.20 2.53
CA GLN A 47 -4.81 5.36 3.97
C GLN A 47 -4.40 4.05 4.64
N LEU A 48 -5.07 2.94 4.28
CA LEU A 48 -4.73 1.61 4.76
C LEU A 48 -3.32 1.20 4.33
N LEU A 49 -2.97 1.42 3.07
CA LEU A 49 -1.63 1.10 2.55
C LEU A 49 -0.53 1.86 3.31
N ASN A 50 -0.74 3.15 3.60
CA ASN A 50 0.21 3.94 4.39
C ASN A 50 0.38 3.39 5.81
N GLU A 51 -0.72 3.00 6.44
CA GLU A 51 -0.71 2.42 7.78
C GLU A 51 -0.06 1.02 7.80
N GLU A 52 -0.30 0.18 6.80
CA GLU A 52 0.33 -1.14 6.68
C GLU A 52 1.84 -1.03 6.47
N MET A 53 2.31 -0.10 5.61
CA MET A 53 3.76 0.18 5.49
C MET A 53 4.37 0.61 6.83
N ARG A 54 3.67 1.45 7.60
CA ARG A 54 4.13 1.88 8.92
C ARG A 54 4.18 0.70 9.92
N ARG A 55 3.16 -0.16 9.90
CA ARG A 55 3.08 -1.34 10.78
C ARG A 55 4.14 -2.38 10.46
N ALA A 56 4.39 -2.64 9.19
CA ALA A 56 5.41 -3.57 8.74
C ALA A 56 6.82 -3.15 9.22
N ILE A 57 7.19 -1.88 9.08
CA ILE A 57 8.43 -1.34 9.66
C ILE A 57 8.46 -1.51 11.19
N SER A 58 7.37 -1.11 11.86
CA SER A 58 7.27 -1.22 13.33
C SER A 58 7.38 -2.67 13.82
N PHE A 59 6.88 -3.62 13.04
CA PHE A 59 6.98 -5.04 13.32
C PHE A 59 8.41 -5.54 13.21
N CYS A 60 9.17 -5.16 12.17
CA CYS A 60 10.58 -5.50 12.04
C CYS A 60 11.40 -4.95 13.23
N ASP A 61 11.17 -3.70 13.64
CA ASP A 61 11.82 -3.12 14.82
C ASP A 61 11.52 -3.90 16.11
N TRP A 62 10.26 -4.29 16.29
CA TRP A 62 9.84 -5.12 17.41
C TRP A 62 10.48 -6.52 17.34
N ARG A 63 10.51 -7.12 16.15
CA ARG A 63 11.04 -8.47 15.93
C ARG A 63 12.54 -8.53 16.18
N SER A 64 13.29 -7.50 15.78
CA SER A 64 14.71 -7.34 16.11
C SER A 64 14.94 -7.37 17.62
N LYS A 65 14.15 -6.61 18.39
CA LYS A 65 14.22 -6.62 19.87
C LYS A 65 13.84 -7.98 20.45
N TRP A 66 12.78 -8.60 19.91
CA TRP A 66 12.32 -9.91 20.35
C TRP A 66 13.41 -10.98 20.17
N TRP A 67 14.18 -10.95 19.07
CA TRP A 67 15.31 -11.86 18.86
C TRP A 67 16.40 -11.67 19.92
N LYS A 68 16.74 -10.43 20.28
CA LYS A 68 17.68 -10.13 21.37
C LYS A 68 17.21 -10.67 22.71
N GLU A 69 15.89 -10.64 22.97
CA GLU A 69 15.29 -11.24 24.17
C GLU A 69 15.32 -12.78 24.19
N GLN A 70 15.63 -13.45 23.06
CA GLN A 70 15.77 -14.91 23.03
C GLN A 70 17.16 -15.38 23.46
N ILE A 71 18.15 -14.49 23.48
CA ILE A 71 19.52 -14.81 23.90
C ILE A 71 19.50 -15.34 25.33
N GLY A 72 20.06 -16.54 25.53
CA GLY A 72 20.15 -17.17 26.85
C GLY A 72 18.84 -17.75 27.40
N ARG A 73 17.71 -17.68 26.68
CA ARG A 73 16.43 -18.26 27.18
C ARG A 73 16.45 -19.78 27.34
N ARG A 74 17.24 -20.49 26.53
CA ARG A 74 17.41 -21.94 26.67
C ARG A 74 18.53 -22.21 27.68
N GLU A 75 18.14 -22.43 28.92
CA GLU A 75 19.03 -22.94 29.97
C GLU A 75 19.27 -24.44 29.76
N SER A 76 20.39 -24.99 30.26
CA SER A 76 20.78 -26.42 30.16
C SER A 76 21.29 -26.95 28.80
N VAL A 77 21.71 -26.09 27.88
CA VAL A 77 22.39 -26.49 26.65
C VAL A 77 23.92 -26.57 26.80
N SER A 78 24.59 -27.26 25.90
CA SER A 78 26.06 -27.27 25.82
C SER A 78 26.60 -25.87 25.50
N SER A 79 27.85 -25.59 25.92
CA SER A 79 28.49 -24.28 25.70
C SER A 79 28.54 -23.87 24.22
N TRP A 80 28.85 -24.82 23.32
CA TRP A 80 28.92 -24.56 21.88
C TRP A 80 27.54 -24.28 21.27
N LEU A 81 26.49 -24.93 21.77
CA LEU A 81 25.12 -24.67 21.34
C LEU A 81 24.62 -23.32 21.86
N ALA A 82 24.97 -22.96 23.11
CA ALA A 82 24.66 -21.64 23.66
C ALA A 82 25.28 -20.51 22.82
N GLU A 83 26.55 -20.67 22.43
CA GLU A 83 27.25 -19.74 21.54
C GLU A 83 26.56 -19.64 20.16
N GLY A 84 26.22 -20.78 19.54
CA GLY A 84 25.52 -20.80 18.25
C GLY A 84 24.13 -20.14 18.31
N LEU A 85 23.34 -20.41 19.36
CA LEU A 85 22.04 -19.78 19.57
C LEU A 85 22.15 -18.27 19.75
N MET A 86 23.17 -17.81 20.47
CA MET A 86 23.44 -16.39 20.64
C MET A 86 23.87 -15.73 19.33
N ALA A 87 24.77 -16.36 18.57
CA ALA A 87 25.18 -15.87 17.25
C ALA A 87 23.97 -15.74 16.31
N TYR A 88 23.16 -16.80 16.21
CA TYR A 88 21.96 -16.82 15.37
C TYR A 88 20.94 -15.76 15.79
N ALA A 89 20.65 -15.61 17.09
CA ALA A 89 19.71 -14.61 17.56
C ALA A 89 20.18 -13.18 17.25
N ASN A 90 21.49 -12.90 17.34
CA ASN A 90 22.04 -11.60 16.94
C ASN A 90 21.91 -11.37 15.43
N GLU A 91 22.27 -12.36 14.61
CA GLU A 91 22.16 -12.28 13.15
C GLU A 91 20.70 -12.03 12.71
N GLN A 92 19.74 -12.74 13.30
CA GLN A 92 18.31 -12.52 13.03
C GLN A 92 17.84 -11.14 13.49
N ALA A 93 18.35 -10.64 14.63
CA ALA A 93 18.02 -9.30 15.09
C ALA A 93 18.55 -8.22 14.15
N ASP A 94 19.75 -8.41 13.62
CA ASP A 94 20.39 -7.47 12.69
C ASP A 94 19.69 -7.48 11.33
N MET A 95 19.33 -8.65 10.80
CA MET A 95 18.55 -8.76 9.55
C MET A 95 17.20 -8.04 9.63
N GLU A 96 16.47 -8.19 10.75
CA GLU A 96 15.20 -7.46 10.93
C GLU A 96 15.41 -5.94 11.03
N SER A 97 16.50 -5.51 11.67
CA SER A 97 16.85 -4.09 11.75
C SER A 97 17.23 -3.52 10.39
N GLU A 98 17.98 -4.27 9.58
CA GLU A 98 18.34 -3.89 8.21
C GLU A 98 17.11 -3.82 7.31
N ARG A 99 16.21 -4.82 7.38
CA ARG A 99 14.94 -4.82 6.65
C ARG A 99 14.07 -3.62 7.01
N SER A 100 13.97 -3.30 8.30
CA SER A 100 13.25 -2.10 8.78
C SER A 100 13.81 -0.83 8.14
N ALA A 101 15.13 -0.66 8.15
CA ALA A 101 15.81 0.50 7.57
C ALA A 101 15.62 0.58 6.04
N LEU A 102 15.76 -0.54 5.34
CA LEU A 102 15.56 -0.64 3.90
C LEU A 102 14.12 -0.28 3.52
N TRP A 103 13.13 -0.88 4.18
CA TRP A 103 11.72 -0.57 3.92
C TRP A 103 11.38 0.87 4.28
N ALA A 104 11.91 1.40 5.37
CA ALA A 104 11.73 2.81 5.70
C ALA A 104 12.26 3.73 4.60
N ALA A 105 13.46 3.46 4.07
CA ALA A 105 14.05 4.24 2.98
C ALA A 105 13.25 4.11 1.67
N THR A 106 12.94 2.88 1.27
CA THR A 106 12.22 2.56 0.02
C THR A 106 10.78 3.09 0.04
N TRP A 107 10.08 2.98 1.17
CA TRP A 107 8.69 3.40 1.29
C TRP A 107 8.52 4.87 1.66
N HIS A 108 9.57 5.56 2.13
CA HIS A 108 9.47 6.98 2.44
C HIS A 108 8.87 7.84 1.30
N PRO A 109 9.38 7.78 0.05
CA PRO A 109 8.81 8.56 -1.05
C PRO A 109 7.36 8.14 -1.37
N LEU A 110 7.03 6.85 -1.25
CA LEU A 110 5.67 6.35 -1.46
C LEU A 110 4.70 6.91 -0.43
N ARG A 111 5.07 6.88 0.85
CA ARG A 111 4.26 7.42 1.96
C ARG A 111 4.01 8.92 1.80
N GLN A 112 5.04 9.68 1.40
CA GLN A 112 4.88 11.11 1.09
C GLN A 112 3.87 11.34 -0.05
N HIS A 113 3.92 10.50 -1.08
CA HIS A 113 3.01 10.56 -2.22
C HIS A 113 1.57 10.28 -1.83
N VAL A 114 1.37 9.21 -1.05
CA VAL A 114 0.07 8.82 -0.51
C VAL A 114 -0.51 9.95 0.33
N ASP A 115 0.28 10.52 1.25
CA ASP A 115 -0.16 11.63 2.09
C ASP A 115 -0.57 12.86 1.26
N ALA A 116 0.17 13.17 0.19
CA ALA A 116 -0.18 14.26 -0.71
C ALA A 116 -1.51 14.02 -1.44
N ILE A 117 -1.73 12.82 -1.97
CA ILE A 117 -2.97 12.43 -2.65
C ILE A 117 -4.16 12.45 -1.68
N VAL A 118 -4.00 11.88 -0.48
CA VAL A 118 -5.05 11.85 0.54
C VAL A 118 -5.44 13.28 0.95
N LYS A 119 -4.47 14.16 1.20
CA LYS A 119 -4.73 15.59 1.49
C LYS A 119 -5.47 16.30 0.35
N MET A 120 -5.12 15.99 -0.90
CA MET A 120 -5.81 16.54 -2.07
C MET A 120 -7.28 16.08 -2.13
N LEU A 121 -7.54 14.79 -1.91
CA LEU A 121 -8.90 14.25 -1.89
C LEU A 121 -9.76 14.86 -0.77
N ASP A 122 -9.15 15.28 0.35
CA ASP A 122 -9.83 16.00 1.44
C ASP A 122 -10.14 17.47 1.11
N HIS A 123 -9.36 18.09 0.21
CA HIS A 123 -9.43 19.52 -0.09
C HIS A 123 -9.55 19.75 -1.61
N PRO A 124 -10.71 19.42 -2.23
CA PRO A 124 -10.88 19.43 -3.69
C PRO A 124 -10.82 20.81 -4.35
N GLY A 125 -10.66 21.90 -3.58
CA GLY A 125 -10.44 23.26 -4.08
C GLY A 125 -9.00 23.60 -4.45
N GLY A 126 -8.06 22.65 -4.30
CA GLY A 126 -6.65 22.82 -4.67
C GLY A 126 -6.40 22.64 -6.17
N ASP A 127 -5.37 23.32 -6.69
CA ASP A 127 -4.89 23.21 -8.08
C ASP A 127 -4.31 21.80 -8.35
N LEU A 128 -5.16 20.92 -8.87
CA LEU A 128 -4.87 19.53 -9.19
C LEU A 128 -3.71 19.40 -10.17
N ASP A 129 -3.64 20.27 -11.19
CA ASP A 129 -2.64 20.19 -12.26
C ASP A 129 -1.25 20.57 -11.74
N SER A 130 -1.15 21.64 -10.94
CA SER A 130 0.10 22.02 -10.27
C SER A 130 0.60 20.96 -9.29
N MET A 131 -0.31 20.19 -8.68
CA MET A 131 0.05 19.09 -7.79
C MET A 131 0.45 17.81 -8.55
N LEU A 132 -0.26 17.43 -9.62
CA LEU A 132 0.11 16.30 -10.48
C LEU A 132 1.50 16.51 -11.12
N VAL A 133 1.86 17.75 -11.44
CA VAL A 133 3.22 18.11 -11.92
C VAL A 133 4.28 17.95 -10.81
N LYS A 134 3.92 18.12 -9.53
CA LYS A 134 4.83 17.91 -8.38
C LYS A 134 4.98 16.45 -8.00
N LEU A 135 3.98 15.62 -8.30
CA LEU A 135 4.02 14.18 -8.16
C LEU A 135 4.95 13.61 -9.25
N LYS A 136 6.27 13.71 -9.02
CA LYS A 136 7.29 13.05 -9.85
C LYS A 136 6.93 11.58 -10.01
N THR A 137 7.17 11.03 -11.20
CA THR A 137 7.04 9.59 -11.46
C THR A 137 7.75 8.81 -10.36
N LEU A 138 6.98 8.07 -9.56
CA LEU A 138 7.52 7.13 -8.60
C LEU A 138 8.05 5.92 -9.38
N THR A 139 9.36 5.90 -9.63
CA THR A 139 10.06 4.68 -10.00
C THR A 139 10.33 3.91 -8.72
N VAL A 140 9.41 3.00 -8.37
CA VAL A 140 9.68 2.03 -7.32
C VAL A 140 10.34 0.84 -8.01
N GLU A 141 11.65 0.71 -7.84
CA GLU A 141 12.30 -0.55 -8.16
C GLU A 141 11.86 -1.54 -7.09
N VAL A 142 10.92 -2.42 -7.45
CA VAL A 142 10.61 -3.59 -6.64
C VAL A 142 11.79 -4.52 -6.83
N GLY A 143 12.80 -4.38 -5.96
CA GLY A 143 13.82 -5.39 -5.80
C GLY A 143 13.11 -6.67 -5.40
N LEU A 144 12.85 -7.54 -6.37
CA LEU A 144 12.68 -8.96 -6.13
C LEU A 144 14.09 -9.45 -5.76
N GLU A 145 14.59 -9.08 -4.58
CA GLU A 145 15.66 -9.85 -3.98
C GLU A 145 15.09 -11.26 -3.85
N ASP A 146 15.76 -12.21 -4.49
CA ASP A 146 15.50 -13.63 -4.29
C ASP A 146 15.64 -13.87 -2.79
N VAL A 147 14.52 -13.81 -2.08
CA VAL A 147 14.42 -14.24 -0.70
C VAL A 147 14.73 -15.72 -0.77
N GLU A 148 16.00 -16.08 -0.55
CA GLU A 148 16.35 -17.46 -0.27
C GLU A 148 15.38 -17.90 0.82
N PRO A 149 14.65 -19.02 0.62
CA PRO A 149 13.67 -19.45 1.60
C PRO A 149 14.41 -19.60 2.91
N CYS A 150 14.10 -18.74 3.88
CA CYS A 150 14.50 -18.98 5.26
C CYS A 150 13.97 -20.37 5.58
N ASP A 151 14.89 -21.32 5.74
CA ASP A 151 14.66 -22.71 6.16
C ASP A 151 14.10 -22.68 7.59
N PHE A 152 12.87 -22.21 7.74
CA PHE A 152 12.18 -22.03 9.02
C PHE A 152 11.69 -23.37 9.57
N ASP A 153 11.71 -24.44 8.76
CA ASP A 153 11.16 -25.76 9.06
C ASP A 153 12.21 -26.82 9.45
N LYS A 154 13.47 -26.44 9.72
CA LYS A 154 14.54 -27.42 10.06
C LYS A 154 14.74 -27.70 11.55
N PHE A 155 13.94 -27.11 12.44
CA PHE A 155 14.08 -27.32 13.88
C PHE A 155 12.72 -27.49 14.59
N ASP A 156 12.03 -28.60 14.27
CA ASP A 156 11.12 -29.30 15.19
C ASP A 156 11.68 -30.70 15.51
#